data_AF-A0A9P6ZFL6-F1
#
_entry.id   AF-A0A9P6ZFL6-F1
#
_cell.length_a   1.000
_cell.length_b   1.000
_cell.length_c   1.000
_cell.angle_alpha   90.00
_cell.angle_beta   90.00
_cell.angle_gamma   90.00
#
_symmetry.space_group_name_H-M   'P 1'
#
loop_
_entity.id
_entity.type
_entity.pdbx_description
1 polymer ?
#
loop_
_entity_poly.entity_id
_entity_poly.type
_entity_poly.pdbx_seq_one_letter_code
_entity_poly.pdbx_strand_id
1 'polypeptide(L)'
;MMTAHISLPVSRGGLGKYLRARGRGRGGRSAEFHQRLAKELQKKYSWRRLRSNADRYVELEPELNFDGEEIREPEVDLSSFLARQRLSDVSETTVVAVPRKGRVQAIEWDAELEEMSREKGAADASRDLKARFRAKSEKLKAKPLFSRDRKQGRMITSNYSEAPTLPTDAPKAPKVEMETFLDELLG
;
A
#
# COMPACT_ATOMS: atom_id res chain seq x y z
N MET A 1 5.23 -28.45 -95.70
CA MET A 1 6.19 -27.55 -95.04
C MET A 1 5.41 -26.69 -94.06
N MET A 2 5.45 -27.03 -92.77
CA MET A 2 4.64 -26.40 -91.72
C MET A 2 5.37 -25.19 -91.13
N THR A 3 4.75 -24.02 -91.20
CA THR A 3 5.22 -22.77 -90.59
C THR A 3 5.00 -22.82 -89.07
N ALA A 4 6.08 -22.88 -88.31
CA ALA A 4 6.04 -22.80 -86.85
C ALA A 4 5.97 -21.33 -86.40
N HIS A 5 4.85 -20.94 -85.79
CA HIS A 5 4.74 -19.67 -85.08
C HIS A 5 5.42 -19.81 -83.71
N ILE A 6 6.61 -19.21 -83.58
CA ILE A 6 7.35 -19.15 -82.32
C ILE A 6 6.78 -17.97 -81.50
N SER A 7 5.85 -18.27 -80.60
CA SER A 7 5.42 -17.33 -79.56
C SER A 7 6.33 -17.48 -78.34
N LEU A 8 7.36 -16.62 -78.22
CA LEU A 8 8.09 -16.46 -76.96
C LEU A 8 7.39 -15.40 -76.09
N PRO A 9 7.10 -15.70 -74.82
CA PRO A 9 6.26 -14.86 -73.97
C PRO A 9 6.96 -13.56 -73.55
N VAL A 10 6.17 -12.49 -73.58
CA VAL A 10 6.46 -11.14 -73.08
C VAL A 10 7.12 -11.22 -71.69
N SER A 11 8.33 -10.68 -71.58
CA SER A 11 9.03 -10.47 -70.32
C SER A 11 8.24 -9.48 -69.46
N ARG A 12 7.38 -10.01 -68.57
CA ARG A 12 6.63 -9.21 -67.58
C ARG A 12 7.18 -9.47 -66.19
N GLY A 13 7.99 -8.53 -65.71
CA GLY A 13 8.05 -8.23 -64.27
C GLY A 13 9.34 -8.61 -63.55
N GLY A 14 10.34 -7.73 -63.70
CA GLY A 14 10.90 -6.98 -62.58
C GLY A 14 11.85 -7.73 -61.64
N LEU A 15 13.09 -7.23 -61.60
CA LEU A 15 14.08 -7.29 -60.51
C LEU A 15 13.53 -6.69 -59.19
N GLY A 16 12.36 -7.13 -58.73
CA GLY A 16 11.66 -6.60 -57.55
C GLY A 16 11.04 -7.67 -56.65
N LYS A 17 11.23 -8.95 -56.97
CA LYS A 17 10.63 -10.07 -56.20
C LYS A 17 11.49 -10.55 -55.01
N TYR A 18 12.63 -9.93 -54.75
CA TYR A 18 13.47 -10.28 -53.59
C TYR A 18 12.96 -9.71 -52.26
N LEU A 19 11.90 -8.88 -52.27
CA LEU A 19 11.47 -8.14 -51.08
C LEU A 19 10.06 -8.43 -50.56
N ARG A 20 9.41 -9.54 -50.96
CA ARG A 20 8.08 -9.88 -50.40
C ARG A 20 7.89 -11.36 -50.10
N ALA A 21 8.80 -11.91 -49.29
CA ALA A 21 8.63 -13.22 -48.65
C ALA A 21 8.82 -13.16 -47.12
N ARG A 22 8.50 -12.02 -46.50
CA ARG A 22 8.32 -11.93 -45.04
C ARG A 22 6.94 -11.36 -44.78
N GLY A 23 5.95 -12.23 -44.52
CA GLY A 23 4.63 -11.74 -44.12
C GLY A 23 3.41 -12.57 -44.49
N ARG A 24 3.52 -13.78 -45.07
CA ARG A 24 2.40 -14.73 -44.94
C ARG A 24 2.46 -15.29 -43.53
N GLY A 25 1.67 -14.68 -42.65
CA GLY A 25 1.54 -14.99 -41.22
C GLY A 25 1.22 -16.46 -40.95
N ARG A 26 2.28 -17.29 -40.95
CA ARG A 26 2.28 -18.64 -40.40
C ARG A 26 3.26 -18.72 -39.22
N GLY A 27 3.09 -17.76 -38.32
CA GLY A 27 3.72 -17.72 -37.00
C GLY A 27 2.64 -17.58 -35.93
N GLY A 28 1.58 -18.38 -36.04
CA GLY A 28 0.65 -18.56 -34.93
C GLY A 28 1.41 -19.17 -33.77
N ARG A 29 1.20 -18.66 -32.56
CA ARG A 29 1.78 -19.23 -31.35
C ARG A 29 1.35 -20.71 -31.26
N SER A 30 2.21 -21.59 -30.77
CA SER A 30 1.90 -23.02 -30.70
C SER A 30 0.60 -23.25 -29.91
N ALA A 31 -0.14 -24.32 -30.23
CA ALA A 31 -1.35 -24.68 -29.48
C ALA A 31 -1.07 -24.78 -27.97
N GLU A 32 0.14 -25.22 -27.60
CA GLU A 32 0.64 -25.27 -26.23
C GLU A 32 0.75 -23.88 -25.58
N PHE A 33 1.11 -22.85 -26.35
CA PHE A 33 1.14 -21.47 -25.87
C PHE A 33 -0.27 -20.99 -25.49
N HIS A 34 -1.28 -21.31 -26.31
CA HIS A 34 -2.66 -20.97 -26.00
C HIS A 34 -3.19 -21.73 -24.77
N GLN A 35 -2.83 -23.00 -24.62
CA GLN A 35 -3.16 -23.79 -23.43
C GLN A 35 -2.50 -23.23 -22.17
N ARG A 36 -1.22 -22.83 -22.26
CA ARG A 36 -0.49 -22.20 -21.15
C ARG A 36 -1.09 -20.85 -20.78
N LEU A 37 -1.43 -20.04 -21.78
CA LEU A 37 -2.06 -18.74 -21.57
C LEU A 37 -3.46 -18.89 -20.95
N ALA A 38 -4.25 -19.88 -21.38
CA ALA A 38 -5.55 -20.19 -20.77
C ALA A 38 -5.40 -20.62 -19.29
N LYS A 39 -4.43 -21.49 -18.98
CA LYS A 39 -4.13 -21.90 -17.60
C LYS A 39 -3.62 -20.73 -16.75
N GLU A 40 -2.78 -19.87 -17.31
CA GLU A 40 -2.28 -18.67 -16.63
C GLU A 40 -3.38 -17.64 -16.40
N LEU A 41 -4.30 -17.44 -17.35
CA LEU A 41 -5.50 -16.64 -17.15
C LEU A 41 -6.38 -17.27 -16.06
N GLN A 42 -6.65 -18.57 -16.12
CA GLN A 42 -7.44 -19.25 -15.10
C GLN A 42 -6.83 -19.10 -13.70
N LYS A 43 -5.50 -19.16 -13.55
CA LYS A 43 -4.81 -18.86 -12.28
C LYS A 43 -4.88 -17.39 -11.87
N LYS A 44 -4.76 -16.46 -12.82
CA LYS A 44 -4.89 -15.02 -12.58
C LYS A 44 -6.32 -14.60 -12.24
N TYR A 45 -7.32 -15.33 -12.75
CA TYR A 45 -8.73 -15.04 -12.55
C TYR A 45 -9.39 -16.00 -11.54
N SER A 46 -8.69 -17.00 -10.99
CA SER A 46 -9.24 -17.90 -9.96
C SER A 46 -9.49 -17.17 -8.64
N TRP A 47 -8.66 -16.19 -8.30
CA TRP A 47 -8.89 -15.30 -7.16
C TRP A 47 -9.94 -14.23 -7.45
N ARG A 48 -10.25 -14.02 -8.74
CA ARG A 48 -11.44 -13.31 -9.20
C ARG A 48 -12.59 -14.30 -9.37
N ARG A 49 -12.82 -15.15 -8.37
CA ARG A 49 -14.20 -15.53 -8.07
C ARG A 49 -14.89 -14.21 -7.77
N LEU A 50 -15.50 -13.67 -8.82
CA LEU A 50 -16.42 -12.57 -8.76
C LEU A 50 -17.32 -12.90 -7.57
N ARG A 51 -17.17 -12.15 -6.46
CA ARG A 51 -18.35 -11.78 -5.70
C ARG A 51 -19.38 -11.45 -6.76
N SER A 52 -20.47 -12.23 -6.77
CA SER A 52 -21.45 -12.15 -7.84
C SER A 52 -21.78 -10.66 -8.02
N ASN A 53 -22.10 -10.19 -9.23
CA ASN A 53 -22.43 -8.77 -9.38
C ASN A 53 -23.55 -8.37 -8.40
N ALA A 54 -24.40 -9.33 -7.99
CA ALA A 54 -25.38 -9.19 -6.93
C ALA A 54 -24.76 -8.84 -5.57
N ASP A 55 -23.67 -9.49 -5.14
CA ASP A 55 -22.96 -9.19 -3.88
C ASP A 55 -22.42 -7.74 -3.82
N ARG A 56 -22.32 -7.06 -4.96
CA ARG A 56 -21.88 -5.66 -5.06
C ARG A 56 -22.99 -4.65 -4.79
N TYR A 57 -24.26 -5.07 -4.88
CA TYR A 57 -25.46 -4.25 -4.64
C TYR A 57 -26.25 -4.73 -3.41
N VAL A 58 -25.69 -5.65 -2.62
CA VAL A 58 -26.24 -5.96 -1.30
C VAL A 58 -25.96 -4.74 -0.43
N GLU A 59 -26.99 -3.92 -0.23
CA GLU A 59 -26.96 -2.85 0.77
C GLU A 59 -26.69 -3.48 2.13
N LEU A 60 -25.77 -2.87 2.88
CA LEU A 60 -25.46 -3.33 4.23
C LEU A 60 -26.72 -3.13 5.07
N GLU A 61 -27.11 -4.16 5.82
CA GLU A 61 -28.22 -4.06 6.75
C GLU A 61 -27.99 -2.86 7.68
N PRO A 62 -29.02 -2.01 7.90
CA PRO A 62 -28.87 -0.83 8.75
C PRO A 62 -28.42 -1.26 10.14
N GLU A 63 -27.34 -0.66 10.64
CA GLU A 63 -26.88 -0.91 11.99
C GLU A 63 -27.95 -0.39 12.97
N LEU A 64 -28.54 -1.32 13.73
CA LEU A 64 -29.53 -1.02 14.75
C LEU A 64 -28.80 -0.67 16.06
N ASN A 65 -29.25 0.40 16.73
CA ASN A 65 -28.81 0.72 18.08
C ASN A 65 -29.40 -0.27 19.10
N PHE A 66 -29.02 -0.13 20.38
CA PHE A 66 -29.51 -0.98 21.47
C PHE A 66 -31.05 -0.97 21.60
N ASP A 67 -31.71 0.09 21.14
CA ASP A 67 -33.16 0.26 21.17
C ASP A 67 -33.87 -0.30 19.91
N GLY A 68 -33.11 -0.90 18.98
CA GLY A 68 -33.67 -1.47 17.74
C GLY A 68 -34.09 -0.42 16.72
N GLU A 69 -33.56 0.80 16.82
CA GLU A 69 -33.71 1.85 15.83
C GLU A 69 -32.46 1.95 14.95
N GLU A 70 -32.65 2.26 13.67
CA GLU A 70 -31.57 2.50 12.73
C GLU A 70 -30.68 3.65 13.23
N ILE A 71 -29.37 3.42 13.35
CA ILE A 71 -28.39 4.45 13.68
C ILE A 71 -28.31 5.41 12.50
N ARG A 72 -29.23 6.37 12.46
CA ARG A 72 -29.18 7.47 11.51
C ARG A 72 -28.10 8.43 11.96
N GLU A 73 -27.18 8.73 11.05
CA GLU A 73 -26.26 9.84 11.28
C GLU A 73 -27.09 11.09 11.58
N PRO A 74 -26.74 11.85 12.62
CA PRO A 74 -27.48 13.06 12.96
C PRO A 74 -27.47 14.00 11.76
N GLU A 75 -28.66 14.35 11.25
CA GLU A 75 -28.78 15.28 10.13
C GLU A 75 -28.11 16.60 10.51
N VAL A 76 -26.97 16.90 9.87
CA VAL A 76 -26.22 18.13 10.14
C VAL A 76 -26.89 19.29 9.40
N ASP A 77 -27.52 20.20 10.15
CA ASP A 77 -28.12 21.41 9.59
C ASP A 77 -27.08 22.42 9.09
N LEU A 78 -26.72 22.29 7.81
CA LEU A 78 -25.79 23.19 7.11
C LEU A 78 -26.33 24.60 6.87
N SER A 79 -27.60 24.85 7.19
CA SER A 79 -28.27 26.14 7.00
C SER A 79 -27.52 27.29 7.70
N SER A 80 -27.01 27.05 8.91
CA SER A 80 -26.22 28.03 9.68
C SER A 80 -24.85 28.29 9.06
N PHE A 81 -24.20 27.24 8.53
CA PHE A 81 -22.91 27.33 7.86
C PHE A 81 -23.02 28.07 6.52
N LEU A 82 -24.05 27.76 5.73
CA LEU A 82 -24.34 28.43 4.47
C LEU A 82 -24.82 29.86 4.68
N ALA A 83 -25.53 30.16 5.78
CA ALA A 83 -25.87 31.53 6.15
C ALA A 83 -24.62 32.38 6.42
N ARG A 84 -23.57 31.81 7.02
CA ARG A 84 -22.27 32.50 7.21
C ARG A 84 -21.50 32.67 5.90
N GLN A 85 -21.68 31.77 4.93
CA GLN A 85 -21.04 31.86 3.61
C GLN A 85 -21.82 32.71 2.60
N ARG A 86 -23.11 32.95 2.81
CA ARG A 86 -23.85 33.98 2.08
C ARG A 86 -23.24 35.32 2.45
N LEU A 87 -22.24 35.74 1.67
CA LEU A 87 -21.72 37.09 1.67
C LEU A 87 -22.93 38.02 1.47
N SER A 88 -23.40 38.63 2.54
CA SER A 88 -24.08 39.90 2.42
C SER A 88 -23.04 40.86 1.86
N ASP A 89 -23.13 41.12 0.55
CA ASP A 89 -22.71 42.41 0.02
C ASP A 89 -23.34 43.46 0.95
N VAL A 90 -22.52 44.36 1.49
CA VAL A 90 -22.81 45.36 2.53
C VAL A 90 -22.25 45.00 3.92
N SER A 91 -20.98 45.41 4.08
CA SER A 91 -20.38 46.05 5.27
C SER A 91 -20.99 45.73 6.64
N GLU A 92 -20.28 44.93 7.45
CA GLU A 92 -19.72 45.37 8.75
C GLU A 92 -19.01 44.24 9.51
N THR A 93 -17.75 44.50 9.85
CA THR A 93 -17.01 44.04 11.06
C THR A 93 -16.56 42.57 11.24
N THR A 94 -15.25 42.39 10.99
CA THR A 94 -14.25 41.73 11.85
C THR A 94 -14.43 40.26 12.27
N VAL A 95 -13.90 39.32 11.48
CA VAL A 95 -12.97 38.29 11.99
C VAL A 95 -11.90 38.04 10.93
N VAL A 96 -10.65 38.10 11.36
CA VAL A 96 -9.44 38.16 10.54
C VAL A 96 -9.24 36.88 9.72
N ALA A 97 -9.76 36.87 8.50
CA ALA A 97 -9.28 35.97 7.45
C ALA A 97 -8.01 36.58 6.83
N VAL A 98 -6.84 36.04 7.18
CA VAL A 98 -5.58 36.40 6.53
C VAL A 98 -4.85 35.15 6.07
N PRO A 99 -5.00 34.76 4.78
CA PRO A 99 -3.95 34.07 4.07
C PRO A 99 -3.10 35.13 3.34
N ARG A 100 -2.26 35.88 4.07
CA ARG A 100 -1.24 36.74 3.46
C ARG A 100 0.08 35.97 3.42
N LYS A 101 0.28 35.24 2.33
CA LYS A 101 1.58 34.67 1.96
C LYS A 101 2.64 35.78 2.04
N GLY A 102 3.61 35.62 2.95
CA GLY A 102 4.66 36.61 3.24
C GLY A 102 4.55 37.32 4.59
N ARG A 103 3.48 37.12 5.38
CA ARG A 103 3.43 37.60 6.76
C ARG A 103 4.01 36.52 7.68
N VAL A 104 5.26 36.71 8.12
CA VAL A 104 5.89 35.87 9.15
C VAL A 104 5.09 36.06 10.43
N GLN A 105 4.27 35.06 10.79
CA GLN A 105 3.67 34.99 12.11
C GLN A 105 4.70 34.32 13.01
N ALA A 106 5.14 35.03 14.04
CA ALA A 106 5.90 34.42 15.12
C ALA A 106 4.93 33.46 15.82
N ILE A 107 5.12 32.16 15.58
CA ILE A 107 4.38 31.12 16.29
C ILE A 107 5.04 31.03 17.65
N GLU A 108 4.37 31.55 18.67
CA GLU A 108 4.75 31.31 20.05
C GLU A 108 4.49 29.82 20.33
N TRP A 109 5.50 29.13 20.84
CA TRP A 109 5.33 27.74 21.30
C TRP A 109 4.55 27.78 22.60
N ASP A 110 3.24 27.67 22.48
CA ASP A 110 2.29 27.57 23.58
C ASP A 110 2.19 26.12 24.08
N ALA A 111 1.79 25.98 25.35
CA ALA A 111 1.72 24.69 26.03
C ALA A 111 0.78 23.70 25.33
N GLU A 112 -0.28 24.19 24.69
CA GLU A 112 -1.23 23.39 23.91
C GLU A 112 -0.57 22.76 22.67
N LEU A 113 0.32 23.50 22.00
CA LEU A 113 1.02 23.03 20.81
C LEU A 113 2.15 22.05 21.19
N GLU A 114 2.75 22.22 22.36
CA GLU A 114 3.65 21.22 22.95
C GLU A 114 2.90 19.91 23.26
N GLU A 115 1.72 19.98 23.86
CA GLU A 115 0.87 18.81 24.15
C GLU A 115 0.46 18.09 22.85
N MET A 116 -0.02 18.83 21.85
CA MET A 116 -0.34 18.26 20.53
C MET A 116 0.89 17.63 19.84
N SER A 117 2.07 18.23 19.99
CA SER A 117 3.30 17.66 19.43
C SER A 117 3.70 16.36 20.13
N ARG A 118 3.47 16.26 21.44
CA ARG A 118 3.72 15.06 22.25
C ARG A 118 2.74 13.93 21.90
N GLU A 119 1.44 14.24 21.79
CA GLU A 119 0.42 13.28 21.38
C GLU A 119 0.69 12.74 19.97
N LYS A 120 1.03 13.63 19.04
CA LYS A 120 1.43 13.23 17.67
C LYS A 120 2.63 12.30 17.70
N GLY A 121 3.65 12.60 18.51
CA GLY A 121 4.82 11.73 18.68
C GLY A 121 4.44 10.33 19.19
N ALA A 122 3.53 10.23 20.16
CA ALA A 122 3.04 8.96 20.67
C ALA A 122 2.25 8.16 19.60
N ALA A 123 1.39 8.85 18.84
CA ALA A 123 0.62 8.25 17.76
C ALA A 123 1.55 7.73 16.64
N ASP A 124 2.53 8.51 16.21
CA ASP A 124 3.50 8.13 15.19
C ASP A 124 4.39 6.97 15.65
N ALA A 125 4.80 6.95 16.92
CA ALA A 125 5.54 5.82 17.50
C ALA A 125 4.71 4.52 17.46
N SER A 126 3.42 4.59 17.80
CA SER A 126 2.53 3.42 17.74
C SER A 126 2.36 2.89 16.31
N ARG A 127 2.25 3.81 15.33
CA ARG A 127 2.13 3.49 13.92
C ARG A 127 3.42 2.86 13.37
N ASP A 128 4.57 3.42 13.71
CA ASP A 128 5.88 2.89 13.31
C ASP A 128 6.11 1.49 13.91
N LEU A 129 5.78 1.27 15.18
CA LEU A 129 5.84 -0.06 15.79
C LEU A 129 5.00 -1.08 15.01
N LYS A 130 3.75 -0.73 14.69
CA LYS A 130 2.85 -1.58 13.90
C LYS A 130 3.37 -1.83 12.48
N ALA A 131 3.95 -0.82 11.84
CA ALA A 131 4.58 -0.95 10.53
C ALA A 131 5.77 -1.92 10.58
N ARG A 132 6.63 -1.80 11.60
CA ARG A 132 7.78 -2.69 11.81
C ARG A 132 7.33 -4.13 12.05
N PHE A 133 6.32 -4.37 12.88
CA PHE A 133 5.78 -5.72 13.11
C PHE A 133 5.15 -6.31 11.85
N ARG A 134 4.36 -5.51 11.11
CA ARG A 134 3.77 -5.95 9.85
C ARG A 134 4.83 -6.32 8.83
N ALA A 135 5.82 -5.44 8.60
CA ALA A 135 6.92 -5.70 7.67
C ALA A 135 7.76 -6.92 8.07
N LYS A 136 8.04 -7.12 9.37
CA LYS A 136 8.74 -8.33 9.85
C LYS A 136 7.90 -9.59 9.63
N SER A 137 6.60 -9.54 9.90
CA SER A 137 5.69 -10.68 9.70
C SER A 137 5.52 -11.05 8.22
N GLU A 138 5.46 -10.06 7.33
CA GLU A 138 5.39 -10.28 5.89
C GLU A 138 6.69 -10.86 5.35
N LYS A 139 7.86 -10.45 5.85
CA LYS A 139 9.15 -11.06 5.50
C LYS A 139 9.27 -12.52 5.94
N LEU A 140 8.61 -12.92 7.03
CA LEU A 140 8.54 -14.33 7.44
C LEU A 140 7.56 -15.12 6.57
N LYS A 141 6.42 -14.54 6.19
CA LYS A 141 5.44 -15.17 5.30
C LYS A 141 5.90 -15.26 3.83
N ALA A 142 6.71 -14.30 3.39
CA ALA A 142 7.24 -14.21 2.03
C ALA A 142 8.53 -15.03 1.83
N LYS A 143 9.13 -15.57 2.89
CA LYS A 143 10.08 -16.68 2.74
C LYS A 143 9.26 -17.92 2.42
N PRO A 144 9.27 -18.44 1.17
CA PRO A 144 8.72 -19.76 0.95
C PRO A 144 9.48 -20.68 1.88
N LEU A 145 8.77 -21.34 2.79
CA LEU A 145 9.28 -22.49 3.51
C LEU A 145 9.54 -23.53 2.42
N PHE A 146 10.72 -23.49 1.81
CA PHE A 146 11.29 -24.64 1.15
C PHE A 146 11.27 -25.71 2.23
N SER A 147 10.34 -26.66 2.06
CA SER A 147 10.34 -27.92 2.79
C SER A 147 11.68 -28.57 2.48
N ARG A 148 12.68 -28.26 3.31
CA ARG A 148 13.95 -28.97 3.29
C ARG A 148 13.62 -30.35 3.81
N ASP A 149 13.77 -31.31 2.90
CA ASP A 149 13.60 -32.72 3.12
C ASP A 149 14.08 -33.15 4.50
N ARG A 150 13.22 -33.94 5.13
CA ARG A 150 13.36 -34.63 6.39
C ARG A 150 14.50 -35.66 6.30
N LYS A 151 15.77 -35.24 6.28
CA LYS A 151 16.96 -36.09 6.46
C LYS A 151 18.14 -35.32 7.08
N GLN A 152 18.03 -34.94 8.34
CA GLN A 152 19.21 -34.65 9.19
C GLN A 152 18.85 -34.77 10.68
N GLY A 153 18.26 -35.89 11.07
CA GLY A 153 18.14 -36.26 12.47
C GLY A 153 19.45 -36.88 12.97
N ARG A 154 20.52 -36.08 13.18
CA ARG A 154 21.68 -36.48 14.02
C ARG A 154 22.71 -35.36 14.30
N MET A 155 22.34 -34.12 14.61
CA MET A 155 23.29 -33.13 15.19
C MET A 155 22.57 -31.94 15.87
N ILE A 156 21.65 -32.21 16.80
CA ILE A 156 20.98 -31.16 17.60
C ILE A 156 21.24 -31.40 19.09
N THR A 157 22.50 -31.59 19.47
CA THR A 157 22.89 -31.59 20.90
C THR A 157 24.17 -30.80 21.18
N SER A 158 24.88 -30.27 20.17
CA SER A 158 26.16 -29.57 20.37
C SER A 158 26.07 -28.04 20.34
N ASN A 159 24.89 -27.46 20.12
CA ASN A 159 24.73 -26.01 19.96
C ASN A 159 23.70 -25.44 20.97
N TYR A 160 23.72 -25.92 22.21
CA TYR A 160 23.20 -25.09 23.30
C TYR A 160 24.24 -24.01 23.55
N SER A 161 24.08 -22.85 22.91
CA SER A 161 24.73 -21.63 23.35
C SER A 161 24.22 -21.34 24.75
N GLU A 162 25.08 -21.58 25.74
CA GLU A 162 24.88 -21.16 27.12
C GLU A 162 24.49 -19.68 27.12
N ALA A 163 23.32 -19.37 27.68
CA ALA A 163 22.83 -18.01 27.70
C ALA A 163 23.80 -17.14 28.51
N PRO A 164 24.20 -15.96 28.03
CA PRO A 164 24.97 -15.05 28.85
C PRO A 164 24.19 -14.79 30.14
N THR A 165 24.87 -14.90 31.28
CA THR A 165 24.29 -14.60 32.58
C THR A 165 23.65 -13.23 32.54
N LEU A 166 22.38 -13.14 32.92
CA LEU A 166 21.66 -11.86 32.99
C LEU A 166 22.54 -10.85 33.72
N PRO A 167 22.78 -9.64 33.18
CA PRO A 167 23.33 -8.56 33.98
C PRO A 167 22.34 -8.32 35.12
N THR A 168 22.74 -8.72 36.33
CA THR A 168 22.01 -8.48 37.56
C THR A 168 22.20 -7.03 38.01
N ASP A 169 21.98 -6.09 37.09
CA ASP A 169 21.73 -4.71 37.47
C ASP A 169 20.23 -4.64 37.73
N ALA A 170 19.85 -5.02 38.94
CA ALA A 170 18.56 -4.64 39.48
C ALA A 170 18.41 -3.13 39.28
N PRO A 171 17.26 -2.61 38.80
CA PRO A 171 17.06 -1.18 38.69
C PRO A 171 17.33 -0.57 40.06
N LYS A 172 18.35 0.29 40.15
CA LYS A 172 18.61 1.03 41.37
C LYS A 172 17.34 1.81 41.65
N ALA A 173 16.85 1.75 42.89
CA ALA A 173 15.62 2.43 43.23
C ALA A 173 15.72 3.89 42.75
N PRO A 174 14.67 4.46 42.17
CA PRO A 174 14.73 5.77 41.48
C PRO A 174 15.28 6.88 42.39
N LYS A 175 15.12 6.71 43.70
CA LYS A 175 15.67 7.61 44.72
C LYS A 175 17.20 7.64 44.74
N VAL A 176 17.85 6.50 44.56
CA VAL A 176 19.33 6.39 44.55
C VAL A 176 19.91 7.07 43.31
N GLU A 177 19.21 6.99 42.18
CA GLU A 177 19.61 7.68 40.95
C GLU A 177 19.51 9.21 41.11
N MET A 178 18.43 9.69 41.75
CA MET A 178 18.29 11.11 42.07
C MET A 178 19.36 11.60 43.04
N GLU A 179 19.71 10.80 44.05
CA GLU A 179 20.77 11.14 45.01
C GLU A 179 22.13 11.27 44.31
N THR A 180 22.50 10.32 43.44
CA THR A 180 23.76 10.41 42.68
C THR A 180 23.81 11.60 41.73
N PHE A 181 22.68 11.96 41.13
CA PHE A 181 22.57 13.12 40.23
C PHE A 181 22.68 14.45 40.99
N LEU A 182 22.09 14.53 42.19
CA LEU A 182 22.18 15.72 43.03
C LEU A 182 23.60 15.92 43.56
N ASP A 183 24.30 14.85 43.93
CA ASP A 183 25.69 14.91 44.35
C ASP A 183 26.62 15.38 43.21
N GLU A 184 26.38 14.94 41.97
CA GLU A 184 27.13 15.41 40.80
C GLU A 184 26.85 16.88 40.44
N LEU A 185 25.63 17.38 40.73
CA LEU A 185 25.25 18.77 40.48
C LEU A 185 25.74 19.74 41.55
N LEU A 186 25.98 19.26 42.78
CA LEU A 186 26.42 20.05 43.93
C LEU A 186 27.92 19.94 44.24
N GLY A 187 28.64 19.06 43.53
CA GLY A 187 30.08 18.82 43.66
C GLY A 187 30.97 19.83 42.93
#